data_AF-Q9TZZ9-F1
#
_entry.id   AF-Q9TZZ9-F1
#
_cell.length_a   1.000
_cell.length_b   1.000
_cell.length_c   1.000
_cell.angle_alpha   90.00
_cell.angle_beta   90.00
_cell.angle_gamma   90.00
#
_symmetry.space_group_name_H-M   'P 1'
#
loop_
_entity.id
_entity.type
_entity.pdbx_description
1 polymer ?
#
loop_
_entity_poly.entity_id
_entity_poly.type
_entity_poly.pdbx_seq_one_letter_code
_entity_poly.pdbx_strand_id
1 'polypeptide(L)'
;MSINFTRTPRLLLDTVAHYSSFLESTKLVKTREVKKPPRYPNFSLKKDTKNQKMSQHFDYLLVLDFEATCQDNWKGPMHPVQEIIEFPVVQLSTADWSEIRRFHQYVKPTECPRLTSFCTSLTGIIQEMVDEKPTLPQVLSEFDSWLKEDSRLEKGKFAFVTCGDWDLKVALPNEAKFKNIGIPEYFNQWINVKKASAEHTNHFAKGIAQLLAIYKLQHQGRHHSGIDDVANICEIVRCLGMNGHNYQITGSKDTMTRRVFRDARK
;
A
#
# COMPACT_ATOMS: atom_id res chain seq x y z
N MET A 1 -20.51 68.66 -20.81
CA MET A 1 -19.72 67.75 -19.95
C MET A 1 -20.66 67.25 -18.88
N SER A 2 -21.09 65.99 -19.00
CA SER A 2 -22.27 65.48 -18.31
C SER A 2 -21.89 64.59 -17.12
N ILE A 3 -22.26 65.09 -15.94
CA ILE A 3 -22.78 64.44 -14.74
C ILE A 3 -22.16 63.10 -14.26
N ASN A 4 -21.56 63.24 -13.07
CA ASN A 4 -21.22 62.25 -12.06
C ASN A 4 -22.29 61.17 -11.81
N PHE A 5 -21.87 59.90 -11.75
CA PHE A 5 -22.45 58.92 -10.83
C PHE A 5 -21.47 57.76 -10.60
N THR A 6 -20.64 57.84 -9.56
CA THR A 6 -19.99 56.66 -8.98
C THR A 6 -20.15 56.71 -7.46
N ARG A 7 -21.30 56.22 -6.99
CA ARG A 7 -21.50 55.84 -5.60
C ARG A 7 -20.70 54.56 -5.35
N THR A 8 -19.58 54.67 -4.63
CA THR A 8 -18.90 53.54 -4.02
C THR A 8 -19.71 53.05 -2.81
N PRO A 9 -20.07 51.76 -2.72
CA PRO A 9 -20.76 51.24 -1.55
C PRO A 9 -19.75 51.05 -0.41
N ARG A 10 -19.99 51.80 0.66
CA ARG A 10 -19.37 51.64 1.97
C ARG A 10 -19.93 50.36 2.60
N LEU A 11 -19.30 49.21 2.32
CA LEU A 11 -19.63 47.97 3.01
C LEU A 11 -19.01 48.04 4.42
N LEU A 12 -19.89 48.16 5.42
CA LEU A 12 -19.56 48.08 6.83
C LEU A 12 -18.82 46.77 7.12
N LEU A 13 -17.59 46.92 7.58
CA LEU A 13 -16.85 45.92 8.35
C LEU A 13 -17.45 45.91 9.75
N ASP A 14 -18.53 45.17 9.98
CA ASP A 14 -18.95 44.76 11.32
C ASP A 14 -19.83 43.51 11.19
N THR A 15 -19.66 42.58 12.13
CA THR A 15 -20.35 41.28 12.29
C THR A 15 -19.92 40.11 11.39
N VAL A 16 -18.67 39.66 11.56
CA VAL A 16 -18.39 38.21 11.61
C VAL A 16 -17.49 37.91 12.81
N ALA A 17 -18.01 38.21 14.00
CA ALA A 17 -17.60 37.53 15.22
C ALA A 17 -18.41 36.23 15.29
N HIS A 18 -17.74 35.11 15.56
CA HIS A 18 -18.24 33.71 15.64
C HIS A 18 -17.97 32.84 14.42
N TYR A 19 -16.70 32.54 14.13
CA TYR A 19 -16.22 31.18 13.79
C TYR A 19 -14.69 31.15 13.97
N SER A 20 -14.23 31.23 15.22
CA SER A 20 -12.82 30.99 15.57
C SER A 20 -12.70 30.20 16.87
N SER A 21 -13.40 29.06 16.94
CA SER A 21 -13.11 28.00 17.92
C SER A 21 -12.34 26.84 17.30
N PHE A 22 -12.05 26.85 16.00
CA PHE A 22 -11.34 25.76 15.32
C PHE A 22 -9.82 25.98 15.19
N LEU A 23 -9.31 27.18 15.50
CA LEU A 23 -7.88 27.50 15.35
C LEU A 23 -7.06 27.40 16.65
N GLU A 24 -7.65 26.96 17.78
CA GLU A 24 -6.89 26.79 19.03
C GLU A 24 -6.20 25.43 19.22
N SER A 25 -6.21 24.53 18.23
CA SER A 25 -5.48 23.26 18.34
C SER A 25 -4.18 23.19 17.53
N THR A 26 -3.67 24.29 16.98
CA THR A 26 -2.26 24.36 16.55
C THR A 26 -1.33 24.59 17.75
N LYS A 27 -1.44 23.72 18.76
CA LYS A 27 -0.29 23.44 19.62
C LYS A 27 0.68 22.65 18.77
N LEU A 28 1.61 23.38 18.16
CA LEU A 28 2.85 22.85 17.62
C LEU A 28 3.37 21.80 18.60
N VAL A 29 3.32 20.53 18.22
CA VAL A 29 3.82 19.42 19.04
C VAL A 29 5.34 19.62 19.16
N LYS A 30 5.75 20.25 20.26
CA LYS A 30 7.15 20.57 20.60
C LYS A 30 7.89 19.42 21.28
N THR A 31 7.53 18.17 21.02
CA THR A 31 8.29 17.03 21.52
C THR A 31 9.18 16.46 20.42
N ARG A 32 10.48 16.78 20.50
CA ARG A 32 11.59 16.10 19.79
C ARG A 32 11.80 14.66 20.26
N GLU A 33 10.77 14.00 20.77
CA GLU A 33 10.83 12.56 20.93
C GLU A 33 10.70 11.99 19.52
N VAL A 34 11.83 11.55 18.97
CA VAL A 34 11.85 10.66 17.80
C VAL A 34 10.90 9.53 18.15
N LYS A 35 9.69 9.55 17.57
CA LYS A 35 8.73 8.46 17.73
C LYS A 35 9.48 7.21 17.29
N LYS A 36 9.78 6.30 18.22
CA LYS A 36 10.32 5.00 17.85
C LYS A 36 9.38 4.44 16.78
N PRO A 37 9.89 3.88 15.67
CA PRO A 37 9.03 3.26 14.67
C PRO A 37 8.11 2.26 15.39
N PRO A 38 6.81 2.21 15.03
CA PRO A 38 5.87 1.32 15.68
C PRO A 38 6.42 -0.11 15.67
N ARG A 39 6.25 -0.82 16.79
CA ARG A 39 6.64 -2.22 16.87
C ARG A 39 5.70 -3.00 15.96
N TYR A 40 6.26 -3.85 15.10
CA TYR A 40 5.49 -4.72 14.22
C TYR A 40 4.36 -5.41 15.01
N PRO A 41 3.10 -5.35 14.54
CA PRO A 41 1.97 -6.00 15.18
C PRO A 41 2.24 -7.47 15.51
N ASN A 42 2.02 -7.87 16.78
CA ASN A 42 2.17 -9.27 17.18
C ASN A 42 0.81 -9.94 17.20
N PHE A 43 0.54 -10.78 16.21
CA PHE A 43 -0.67 -11.60 16.17
C PHE A 43 -0.40 -12.96 16.83
N SER A 44 -1.10 -13.23 17.93
CA SER A 44 -1.06 -14.56 18.54
C SER A 44 -1.77 -15.56 17.63
N LEU A 45 -1.05 -16.57 17.13
CA LEU A 45 -1.65 -17.68 16.40
C LEU A 45 -2.75 -18.31 17.28
N LYS A 46 -4.00 -18.31 16.81
CA LYS A 46 -5.05 -19.11 17.44
C LYS A 46 -4.70 -20.58 17.25
N LYS A 47 -4.13 -21.21 18.28
CA LYS A 47 -4.02 -22.66 18.40
C LYS A 47 -5.43 -23.21 18.62
N ASP A 48 -6.18 -23.43 17.55
CA ASP A 48 -7.19 -24.49 17.45
C ASP A 48 -8.09 -24.26 16.24
N THR A 49 -7.89 -25.08 15.21
CA THR A 49 -8.99 -25.68 14.46
C THR A 49 -8.43 -26.92 13.79
N LYS A 50 -9.04 -28.09 14.05
CA LYS A 50 -8.87 -29.33 13.30
C LYS A 50 -9.41 -29.19 11.85
N ASN A 51 -9.11 -28.08 11.18
CA ASN A 51 -9.48 -27.87 9.79
C ASN A 51 -8.48 -28.65 8.93
N GLN A 52 -9.02 -29.45 8.01
CA GLN A 52 -8.24 -30.21 7.05
C GLN A 52 -7.25 -29.26 6.37
N LYS A 53 -5.95 -29.54 6.53
CA LYS A 53 -4.89 -28.83 5.80
C LYS A 53 -5.06 -29.14 4.31
N MET A 54 -5.87 -28.35 3.62
CA MET A 54 -5.87 -28.35 2.16
C MET A 54 -4.50 -27.84 1.71
N SER A 55 -3.81 -28.63 0.88
CA SER A 55 -2.56 -28.21 0.28
C SER A 55 -2.80 -26.95 -0.56
N GLN A 56 -1.99 -25.92 -0.34
CA GLN A 56 -2.01 -24.71 -1.17
C GLN A 56 -1.21 -24.94 -2.46
N HIS A 57 -1.56 -24.22 -3.53
CA HIS A 57 -0.80 -24.25 -4.79
C HIS A 57 0.62 -23.69 -4.63
N PHE A 58 0.78 -22.69 -3.77
CA PHE A 58 2.04 -22.02 -3.45
C PHE A 58 2.52 -22.47 -2.07
N ASP A 59 3.81 -22.73 -1.93
CA ASP A 59 4.47 -23.04 -0.66
C ASP A 59 4.65 -21.77 0.19
N TYR A 60 4.83 -20.63 -0.47
CA TYR A 60 5.05 -19.33 0.17
C TYR A 60 4.20 -18.23 -0.46
N LEU A 61 3.72 -17.31 0.38
CA LEU A 61 3.05 -16.09 -0.05
C LEU A 61 3.86 -14.89 0.42
N LEU A 62 4.17 -13.98 -0.49
CA LEU A 62 4.90 -12.75 -0.22
C LEU A 62 3.92 -11.58 -0.18
N VAL A 63 3.48 -11.21 1.02
CA VAL A 63 2.50 -10.14 1.22
C VAL A 63 3.21 -8.79 1.12
N LEU A 64 2.68 -7.89 0.28
CA LEU A 64 3.30 -6.61 -0.09
C LEU A 64 2.24 -5.50 -0.14
N ASP A 65 2.60 -4.30 0.32
CA ASP A 65 1.79 -3.09 0.25
C ASP A 65 2.73 -1.86 0.21
N PHE A 66 2.83 -1.17 -0.93
CA PHE A 66 3.73 -0.03 -1.08
C PHE A 66 3.05 1.25 -0.59
N GLU A 67 3.84 2.12 0.03
CA GLU A 67 3.48 3.53 0.15
C GLU A 67 4.26 4.33 -0.89
N ALA A 68 3.61 5.35 -1.48
CA ALA A 68 4.24 6.21 -2.47
C ALA A 68 3.99 7.70 -2.20
N THR A 69 4.82 8.54 -2.82
CA THR A 69 4.59 9.97 -2.86
C THR A 69 3.21 10.26 -3.44
N CYS A 70 2.51 11.17 -2.78
CA CYS A 70 1.18 11.61 -3.18
C CYS A 70 0.97 13.06 -2.77
N GLN A 71 -0.07 13.67 -3.34
CA GLN A 71 -0.41 15.05 -3.08
C GLN A 71 -1.92 15.21 -3.06
N ASP A 72 -2.37 16.28 -2.41
CA ASP A 72 -3.76 16.70 -2.49
C ASP A 72 -4.00 17.27 -3.90
N ASN A 73 -4.89 16.63 -4.67
CA ASN A 73 -5.20 16.99 -6.06
C ASN A 73 -5.65 18.45 -6.23
N TRP A 74 -6.11 19.10 -5.16
CA TRP A 74 -6.54 20.50 -5.19
C TRP A 74 -5.41 21.51 -5.00
N LYS A 75 -4.19 21.06 -4.67
CA LYS A 75 -3.06 21.93 -4.30
C LYS A 75 -1.88 21.79 -5.27
N GLY A 76 -2.01 22.43 -6.43
CA GLY A 76 -0.89 22.63 -7.36
C GLY A 76 -0.78 21.58 -8.46
N PRO A 77 0.29 21.65 -9.28
CA PRO A 77 0.48 20.76 -10.42
C PRO A 77 0.68 19.31 -9.96
N MET A 78 0.25 18.35 -10.78
CA MET A 78 0.51 16.93 -10.57
C MET A 78 2.02 16.66 -10.54
N HIS A 79 2.51 15.88 -9.56
CA HIS A 79 3.85 15.32 -9.65
C HIS A 79 4.01 14.49 -10.93
N PRO A 80 5.20 14.51 -11.56
CA PRO A 80 5.43 13.80 -12.81
C PRO A 80 5.30 12.28 -12.66
N VAL A 81 5.54 11.76 -11.45
CA VAL A 81 5.44 10.35 -11.11
C VAL A 81 5.18 10.19 -9.60
N GLN A 82 4.47 9.12 -9.21
CA GLN A 82 4.43 8.68 -7.82
C GLN A 82 5.63 7.76 -7.58
N GLU A 83 6.41 8.06 -6.55
CA GLU A 83 7.62 7.31 -6.21
C GLU A 83 7.36 6.48 -4.95
N ILE A 84 7.68 5.18 -4.98
CA ILE A 84 7.61 4.30 -3.81
C ILE A 84 8.55 4.87 -2.74
N ILE A 85 8.04 4.99 -1.52
CA ILE A 85 8.75 5.51 -0.33
C ILE A 85 8.75 4.53 0.85
N GLU A 86 7.94 3.48 0.80
CA GLU A 86 8.01 2.33 1.72
C GLU A 86 7.84 1.03 0.93
N PHE A 87 8.71 0.06 1.20
CA PHE A 87 8.77 -1.25 0.55
C PHE A 87 8.76 -2.36 1.63
N PRO A 88 7.57 -2.75 2.15
CA PRO A 88 7.42 -3.85 3.08
C PRO A 88 6.99 -5.13 2.37
N VAL A 89 7.62 -6.25 2.73
CA VAL A 89 7.24 -7.59 2.29
C VAL A 89 7.33 -8.57 3.46
N VAL A 90 6.30 -9.40 3.63
CA VAL A 90 6.28 -10.48 4.63
C VAL A 90 6.10 -11.82 3.95
N GLN A 91 7.00 -12.76 4.24
CA GLN A 91 6.91 -14.14 3.75
C GLN A 91 6.11 -15.00 4.72
N LEU A 92 4.97 -15.52 4.25
CA LEU A 92 4.17 -16.52 4.94
C LEU A 92 4.43 -17.91 4.36
N SER A 93 4.54 -18.91 5.23
CA SER A 93 4.49 -20.34 4.87
C SER A 93 3.04 -20.78 4.76
N THR A 94 2.65 -21.45 3.67
CA THR A 94 1.27 -21.96 3.55
C THR A 94 1.05 -23.30 4.26
N ALA A 95 2.13 -23.97 4.69
CA ALA A 95 2.07 -25.25 5.39
C ALA A 95 1.53 -25.13 6.83
N ASP A 96 1.82 -24.02 7.48
CA ASP A 96 1.44 -23.72 8.87
C ASP A 96 0.99 -22.27 9.10
N TRP A 97 0.94 -21.45 8.04
CA TRP A 97 0.59 -20.03 8.08
C TRP A 97 1.50 -19.19 8.99
N SER A 98 2.69 -19.70 9.32
CA SER A 98 3.67 -18.96 10.10
C SER A 98 4.32 -17.87 9.26
N GLU A 99 4.70 -16.79 9.93
CA GLU A 99 5.56 -15.77 9.35
C GLU A 99 7.01 -16.25 9.40
N ILE A 100 7.66 -16.29 8.24
CA ILE A 100 9.01 -16.82 8.11
C ILE A 100 10.05 -15.71 8.28
N ARG A 101 9.83 -14.57 7.63
CA ARG A 101 10.72 -13.41 7.64
C ARG A 101 10.07 -12.20 6.97
N ARG A 102 10.70 -11.05 7.18
CA ARG A 102 10.27 -9.76 6.63
C ARG A 102 11.42 -9.10 5.87
N PHE A 103 11.06 -8.36 4.83
CA PHE A 103 11.88 -7.34 4.22
C PHE A 103 11.17 -6.00 4.43
N HIS A 104 11.87 -4.97 4.85
CA HIS A 104 11.28 -3.65 5.04
C HIS A 104 12.34 -2.58 4.79
N GLN A 105 12.08 -1.72 3.82
CA GLN A 105 12.91 -0.56 3.53
C GLN A 105 12.03 0.67 3.32
N TYR A 106 12.47 1.80 3.86
CA TYR A 106 12.07 3.09 3.31
C TYR A 106 12.91 3.39 2.07
N VAL A 107 12.34 4.13 1.13
CA VAL A 107 12.96 4.38 -0.17
C VAL A 107 13.11 5.89 -0.36
N LYS A 108 14.29 6.34 -0.80
CA LYS A 108 14.56 7.75 -1.07
C LYS A 108 13.97 8.15 -2.44
N PRO A 109 12.97 9.06 -2.49
CA PRO A 109 12.48 9.61 -3.75
C PRO A 109 13.55 10.51 -4.38
N THR A 110 13.69 10.45 -5.70
CA THR A 110 14.73 11.15 -6.47
C THR A 110 14.17 12.24 -7.38
N GLU A 111 12.92 12.10 -7.84
CA GLU A 111 12.27 13.08 -8.74
C GLU A 111 11.56 14.18 -7.96
N CYS A 112 10.84 13.80 -6.90
CA CYS A 112 10.18 14.70 -5.96
C CYS A 112 10.68 14.40 -4.53
N PRO A 113 11.93 14.80 -4.18
CA PRO A 113 12.57 14.36 -2.94
C PRO A 113 11.89 14.83 -1.65
N ARG A 114 11.05 15.87 -1.74
CA ARG A 114 10.36 16.46 -0.59
C ARG A 114 8.94 15.92 -0.49
N LEU A 115 8.64 15.23 0.60
CA LEU A 115 7.29 14.72 0.87
C LEU A 115 6.32 15.87 1.11
N THR A 116 5.12 15.77 0.53
CA THR A 116 4.05 16.74 0.82
C THR A 116 3.49 16.50 2.22
N SER A 117 2.95 17.55 2.84
CA SER A 117 2.27 17.41 4.13
C SER A 117 1.05 16.47 4.06
N PHE A 118 0.41 16.37 2.89
CA PHE A 118 -0.66 15.42 2.63
C PHE A 118 -0.13 13.98 2.69
N CYS A 119 0.96 13.69 1.97
CA CYS A 119 1.60 12.39 1.99
C CYS A 119 2.01 11.99 3.41
N THR A 120 2.72 12.85 4.14
CA THR A 120 3.11 12.59 5.53
C THR A 120 1.90 12.37 6.45
N SER A 121 0.80 13.11 6.25
CA SER A 121 -0.42 12.92 7.05
C SER A 121 -1.11 11.59 6.74
N LEU A 122 -1.13 11.19 5.47
CA LEU A 122 -1.72 9.94 5.01
C LEU A 122 -0.87 8.75 5.47
N THR A 123 0.42 8.74 5.15
CA THR A 123 1.30 7.56 5.33
C THR A 123 2.06 7.53 6.65
N GLY A 124 2.13 8.67 7.36
CA GLY A 124 2.87 8.78 8.61
C GLY A 124 4.38 8.85 8.41
N ILE A 125 4.84 8.74 7.15
CA ILE A 125 6.24 8.83 6.76
C ILE A 125 6.63 10.31 6.76
N ILE A 126 7.57 10.66 7.64
CA ILE A 126 8.18 12.00 7.69
C ILE A 126 9.43 12.02 6.81
N GLN A 127 9.89 13.21 6.46
CA GLN A 127 11.03 13.41 5.55
C GLN A 127 12.28 12.65 6.04
N GLU A 128 12.56 12.68 7.33
CA GLU A 128 13.72 12.04 7.94
C GLU A 128 13.72 10.50 7.84
N MET A 129 12.56 9.89 7.54
CA MET A 129 12.45 8.44 7.36
C MET A 129 12.90 7.99 5.97
N VAL A 130 12.84 8.88 4.97
CA VAL A 130 13.26 8.63 3.58
C VAL A 130 14.58 9.30 3.23
N ASP A 131 14.96 10.34 3.98
CA ASP A 131 16.28 10.95 3.87
C ASP A 131 17.36 9.90 4.16
N GLU A 132 18.42 9.92 3.34
CA GLU A 132 19.56 9.00 3.44
C GLU A 132 19.22 7.50 3.37
N LYS A 133 18.07 7.16 2.78
CA LYS A 133 17.70 5.78 2.43
C LYS A 133 18.18 5.40 1.02
N PRO A 134 18.23 4.09 0.71
CA PRO A 134 18.52 3.65 -0.65
C PRO A 134 17.42 4.10 -1.62
N THR A 135 17.81 4.38 -2.85
CA THR A 135 16.88 4.66 -3.95
C THR A 135 16.15 3.38 -4.40
N LEU A 136 15.05 3.51 -5.14
CA LEU A 136 14.29 2.34 -5.59
C LEU A 136 15.15 1.28 -6.32
N PRO A 137 16.06 1.62 -7.25
CA PRO A 137 16.95 0.62 -7.86
C PRO A 137 17.78 -0.17 -6.84
N GLN A 138 18.28 0.51 -5.80
CA GLN A 138 19.07 -0.13 -4.75
C GLN A 138 18.18 -1.05 -3.90
N VAL A 139 16.98 -0.60 -3.52
CA VAL A 139 16.02 -1.41 -2.76
C VAL A 139 15.58 -2.64 -3.55
N LEU A 140 15.36 -2.52 -4.86
CA LEU A 140 15.06 -3.68 -5.72
C LEU A 140 16.22 -4.68 -5.75
N SER A 141 17.46 -4.21 -5.79
CA SER A 141 18.65 -5.08 -5.74
C SER A 141 18.84 -5.75 -4.38
N GLU A 142 18.54 -5.06 -3.28
CA GLU A 142 18.56 -5.61 -1.92
C GLU A 142 17.45 -6.65 -1.74
N PHE A 143 16.25 -6.36 -2.25
CA PHE A 143 15.12 -7.28 -2.22
C PHE A 143 15.39 -8.56 -3.03
N ASP A 144 16.00 -8.41 -4.21
CA ASP A 144 16.41 -9.55 -5.03
C ASP A 144 17.43 -10.44 -4.31
N SER A 145 18.40 -9.85 -3.62
CA SER A 145 19.35 -10.58 -2.77
C SER A 145 18.62 -11.30 -1.62
N TRP A 146 17.71 -10.62 -0.92
CA TRP A 146 16.92 -11.20 0.18
C TRP A 146 16.05 -12.38 -0.26
N LEU A 147 15.50 -12.35 -1.48
CA LEU A 147 14.78 -13.47 -2.07
C LEU A 147 15.71 -14.66 -2.35
N LYS A 148 16.86 -14.40 -2.99
CA LYS A 148 17.84 -15.42 -3.40
C LYS A 148 18.56 -16.09 -2.23
N GLU A 149 18.72 -15.39 -1.11
CA GLU A 149 19.30 -15.95 0.12
C GLU A 149 18.47 -17.10 0.71
N ASP A 150 17.21 -17.25 0.30
CA ASP A 150 16.35 -18.32 0.77
C ASP A 150 16.13 -19.41 -0.26
N SER A 151 16.91 -20.47 -0.09
CA SER A 151 16.78 -21.72 -0.83
C SER A 151 15.36 -22.31 -0.85
N ARG A 152 14.46 -21.90 0.07
CA ARG A 152 13.04 -22.31 0.05
C ARG A 152 12.26 -21.65 -1.09
N LEU A 153 12.59 -20.42 -1.46
CA LEU A 153 11.94 -19.70 -2.56
C LEU A 153 12.51 -20.07 -3.93
N GLU A 154 13.74 -20.59 -3.98
CA GLU A 154 14.31 -21.18 -5.20
C GLU A 154 13.65 -22.52 -5.55
N LYS A 155 13.34 -23.34 -4.54
CA LYS A 155 12.77 -24.70 -4.71
C LYS A 155 11.24 -24.72 -4.66
N GLY A 156 10.65 -23.83 -3.87
CA GLY A 156 9.22 -23.76 -3.62
C GLY A 156 8.52 -22.77 -4.56
N LYS A 157 7.23 -22.99 -4.78
CA LYS A 157 6.39 -22.05 -5.53
C LYS A 157 5.98 -20.90 -4.62
N PHE A 158 6.18 -19.68 -5.07
CA PHE A 158 5.69 -18.50 -4.35
C PHE A 158 4.89 -17.57 -5.26
N ALA A 159 4.07 -16.71 -4.63
CA ALA A 159 3.38 -15.63 -5.29
C ALA A 159 3.30 -14.39 -4.38
N PHE A 160 3.32 -13.21 -4.99
CA PHE A 160 3.00 -11.99 -4.26
C PHE A 160 1.52 -11.91 -3.93
N VAL A 161 1.19 -11.32 -2.78
CA VAL A 161 -0.17 -11.01 -2.37
C VAL A 161 -0.28 -9.53 -2.04
N THR A 162 -1.25 -8.84 -2.62
CA THR A 162 -1.48 -7.39 -2.44
C THR A 162 -2.94 -7.11 -2.10
N CYS A 163 -3.24 -5.98 -1.45
CA CYS A 163 -4.61 -5.53 -1.19
C CYS A 163 -5.17 -4.61 -2.29
N GLY A 164 -5.26 -5.15 -3.49
CA GLY A 164 -5.58 -4.37 -4.69
C GLY A 164 -4.61 -4.73 -5.81
N ASP A 165 -4.75 -4.06 -6.94
CA ASP A 165 -3.81 -4.23 -8.05
C ASP A 165 -2.81 -3.07 -8.14
N TRP A 166 -2.96 -2.01 -7.34
CA TRP A 166 -2.26 -0.74 -7.55
C TRP A 166 -0.73 -0.89 -7.46
N ASP A 167 -0.21 -1.61 -6.47
CA ASP A 167 1.23 -1.75 -6.22
C ASP A 167 1.99 -2.31 -7.43
N LEU A 168 1.54 -3.46 -7.93
CA LEU A 168 2.24 -4.22 -8.98
C LEU A 168 1.73 -3.94 -10.40
N LYS A 169 0.55 -3.32 -10.53
CA LYS A 169 -0.01 -2.90 -11.83
C LYS A 169 0.25 -1.44 -12.16
N VAL A 170 0.41 -0.57 -11.17
CA VAL A 170 0.47 0.89 -11.34
C VAL A 170 1.74 1.46 -10.72
N ALA A 171 1.93 1.37 -9.41
CA ALA A 171 2.99 2.08 -8.68
C ALA A 171 4.39 1.70 -9.19
N LEU A 172 4.78 0.43 -9.02
CA LEU A 172 6.09 -0.05 -9.44
C LEU A 172 6.29 0.06 -10.96
N PRO A 173 5.35 -0.37 -11.84
CA PRO A 173 5.51 -0.22 -13.29
C PRO A 173 5.66 1.22 -13.76
N ASN A 174 4.90 2.17 -13.20
CA ASN A 174 4.97 3.56 -13.64
C ASN A 174 6.27 4.23 -13.21
N GLU A 175 6.69 4.04 -11.96
CA GLU A 175 7.97 4.58 -11.49
C GLU A 175 9.14 3.96 -12.26
N ALA A 176 9.15 2.65 -12.42
CA ALA A 176 10.21 1.97 -13.15
C ALA A 176 10.27 2.42 -14.61
N LYS A 177 9.12 2.59 -15.28
CA LYS A 177 9.07 3.12 -16.64
C LYS A 177 9.61 4.55 -16.71
N PHE A 178 9.21 5.41 -15.77
CA PHE A 178 9.65 6.80 -15.72
C PHE A 178 11.16 6.92 -15.52
N LYS A 179 11.72 6.10 -14.61
CA LYS A 179 13.15 6.11 -14.24
C LYS A 179 14.03 5.15 -15.06
N ASN A 180 13.46 4.47 -16.06
CA ASN A 180 14.13 3.44 -16.86
C ASN A 180 14.78 2.32 -16.01
N ILE A 181 14.04 1.81 -15.02
CA ILE A 181 14.46 0.74 -14.10
C ILE A 181 13.90 -0.60 -14.60
N GLY A 182 14.75 -1.64 -14.61
CA GLY A 182 14.30 -3.01 -14.86
C GLY A 182 13.50 -3.56 -13.68
N ILE A 183 12.33 -4.16 -13.94
CA ILE A 183 11.55 -4.85 -12.91
C ILE A 183 11.78 -6.36 -13.03
N PRO A 184 12.18 -7.05 -11.95
CA PRO A 184 12.29 -8.51 -11.94
C PRO A 184 10.98 -9.22 -12.29
N GLU A 185 11.09 -10.36 -12.98
CA GLU A 185 9.94 -11.10 -13.55
C GLU A 185 8.96 -11.60 -12.48
N TYR A 186 9.43 -11.90 -11.27
CA TYR A 186 8.58 -12.38 -10.18
C TYR A 186 7.51 -11.37 -9.72
N PHE A 187 7.61 -10.10 -10.11
CA PHE A 187 6.55 -9.09 -9.90
C PHE A 187 5.47 -9.08 -10.99
N ASN A 188 5.59 -9.91 -12.03
CA ASN A 188 4.67 -9.86 -13.16
C ASN A 188 3.31 -10.51 -12.88
N GLN A 189 3.21 -11.33 -11.83
CA GLN A 189 1.99 -12.01 -11.42
C GLN A 189 1.80 -11.91 -9.91
N TRP A 190 0.56 -11.74 -9.48
CA TRP A 190 0.22 -11.62 -8.07
C TRP A 190 -1.20 -12.07 -7.77
N ILE A 191 -1.49 -12.19 -6.49
CA ILE A 191 -2.78 -12.49 -5.91
C ILE A 191 -3.31 -11.20 -5.29
N ASN A 192 -4.39 -10.66 -5.82
CA ASN A 192 -5.16 -9.62 -5.16
C ASN A 192 -6.08 -10.27 -4.12
N VAL A 193 -5.80 -10.08 -2.83
CA VAL A 193 -6.54 -10.71 -1.74
C VAL A 193 -8.02 -10.32 -1.72
N LYS A 194 -8.40 -9.17 -2.30
CA LYS A 194 -9.81 -8.76 -2.43
C LYS A 194 -10.56 -9.68 -3.39
N LYS A 195 -9.91 -10.11 -4.48
CA LYS A 195 -10.49 -11.08 -5.45
C LYS A 195 -10.56 -12.48 -4.84
N ALA A 196 -9.47 -12.94 -4.21
CA ALA A 196 -9.44 -14.21 -3.48
C ALA A 196 -10.54 -14.30 -2.41
N SER A 197 -10.70 -13.26 -1.59
CA SER A 197 -11.76 -13.16 -0.60
C SER A 197 -13.16 -13.12 -1.24
N ALA A 198 -13.32 -12.44 -2.38
CA ALA A 198 -14.60 -12.38 -3.08
C ALA A 198 -15.00 -13.75 -3.66
N GLU A 199 -14.05 -14.53 -4.17
CA GLU A 199 -14.29 -15.92 -4.61
C GLU A 199 -14.74 -16.82 -3.45
N HIS A 200 -14.21 -16.59 -2.24
CA HIS A 200 -14.59 -17.37 -1.05
C HIS A 200 -15.91 -16.94 -0.41
N THR A 201 -16.24 -15.64 -0.43
CA THR A 201 -17.37 -15.07 0.32
C THR A 201 -18.51 -14.55 -0.55
N ASN A 202 -18.33 -14.55 -1.86
CA ASN A 202 -19.22 -13.93 -2.85
C ASN A 202 -19.46 -12.42 -2.61
N HIS A 203 -18.53 -11.74 -1.94
CA HIS A 203 -18.57 -10.31 -1.63
C HIS A 203 -17.23 -9.63 -1.91
N PHE A 204 -17.23 -8.61 -2.76
CA PHE A 204 -16.01 -7.85 -3.07
C PHE A 204 -15.78 -6.73 -2.07
N ALA A 205 -14.77 -6.92 -1.20
CA ALA A 205 -14.36 -5.90 -0.24
C ALA A 205 -13.74 -4.67 -0.93
N LYS A 206 -13.97 -3.48 -0.39
CA LYS A 206 -13.41 -2.21 -0.91
C LYS A 206 -11.94 -2.00 -0.54
N GLY A 207 -11.48 -2.57 0.58
CA GLY A 207 -10.10 -2.46 1.07
C GLY A 207 -9.88 -3.23 2.37
N ILE A 208 -8.73 -3.00 3.01
CA ILE A 208 -8.28 -3.73 4.22
C ILE A 208 -9.34 -3.70 5.33
N ALA A 209 -9.92 -2.54 5.64
CA ALA A 209 -10.92 -2.40 6.71
C ALA A 209 -12.15 -3.33 6.52
N GLN A 210 -12.63 -3.49 5.29
CA GLN A 210 -13.76 -4.39 5.02
C GLN A 210 -13.33 -5.86 5.06
N LEU A 211 -12.13 -6.20 4.58
CA LEU A 211 -11.59 -7.54 4.70
C LEU A 211 -11.44 -7.95 6.18
N LEU A 212 -10.87 -7.08 7.02
CA LEU A 212 -10.78 -7.32 8.46
C LEU A 212 -12.15 -7.56 9.09
N ALA A 213 -13.17 -6.79 8.71
CA ALA A 213 -14.54 -6.97 9.20
C ALA A 213 -15.13 -8.34 8.78
N ILE A 214 -14.93 -8.76 7.53
CA ILE A 214 -15.38 -10.07 7.01
C ILE A 214 -14.81 -11.22 7.84
N TYR A 215 -13.51 -11.16 8.17
CA TYR A 215 -12.83 -12.20 8.95
C TYR A 215 -12.87 -11.97 10.47
N LYS A 216 -13.64 -10.96 10.94
CA LYS A 216 -13.78 -10.60 12.36
C LYS A 216 -12.44 -10.34 13.05
N LEU A 217 -11.54 -9.67 12.34
CA LEU A 217 -10.22 -9.25 12.79
C LEU A 217 -10.26 -7.78 13.22
N GLN A 218 -9.45 -7.44 14.22
CA GLN A 218 -9.21 -6.05 14.61
C GLN A 218 -7.98 -5.53 13.89
N HIS A 219 -8.07 -4.32 13.35
CA HIS A 219 -6.93 -3.62 12.76
C HIS A 219 -5.85 -3.38 13.83
N GLN A 220 -4.60 -3.68 13.51
CA GLN A 220 -3.45 -3.35 14.34
C GLN A 220 -2.51 -2.36 13.64
N GLY A 221 -1.84 -1.50 14.40
CA GLY A 221 -0.96 -0.47 13.83
C GLY A 221 -1.73 0.68 13.18
N ARG A 222 -1.08 1.35 12.23
CA ARG A 222 -1.59 2.55 11.57
C ARG A 222 -2.01 2.23 10.14
N HIS A 223 -3.20 2.65 9.73
CA HIS A 223 -3.59 2.53 8.32
C HIS A 223 -2.74 3.46 7.45
N HIS A 224 -2.36 2.99 6.26
CA HIS A 224 -1.37 3.60 5.35
C HIS A 224 0.05 3.64 5.91
N SER A 225 0.38 2.70 6.80
CA SER A 225 1.78 2.41 7.18
C SER A 225 2.05 1.07 6.54
N GLY A 226 2.88 1.02 5.49
CA GLY A 226 2.93 -0.14 4.61
C GLY A 226 3.27 -1.41 5.39
N ILE A 227 4.19 -1.35 6.36
CA ILE A 227 4.52 -2.51 7.20
C ILE A 227 3.37 -2.94 8.12
N ASP A 228 2.54 -2.02 8.62
CA ASP A 228 1.37 -2.34 9.43
C ASP A 228 0.25 -2.91 8.55
N ASP A 229 0.01 -2.33 7.37
CA ASP A 229 -0.98 -2.80 6.41
C ASP A 229 -0.62 -4.22 5.93
N VAL A 230 0.65 -4.49 5.59
CA VAL A 230 1.14 -5.85 5.30
C VAL A 230 0.85 -6.81 6.45
N ALA A 231 1.08 -6.42 7.71
CA ALA A 231 0.80 -7.26 8.87
C ALA A 231 -0.70 -7.61 8.98
N ASN A 232 -1.59 -6.64 8.76
CA ASN A 232 -3.03 -6.88 8.73
C ASN A 232 -3.47 -7.76 7.55
N ILE A 233 -2.88 -7.56 6.37
CA ILE A 233 -3.12 -8.40 5.20
C ILE A 233 -2.65 -9.84 5.47
N CYS A 234 -1.53 -10.05 6.17
CA CYS A 234 -1.09 -11.38 6.59
C CYS A 234 -2.14 -12.12 7.43
N GLU A 235 -2.83 -11.45 8.35
CA GLU A 235 -3.91 -12.07 9.13
C GLU A 235 -5.13 -12.43 8.27
N ILE A 236 -5.50 -11.55 7.34
CA ILE A 236 -6.57 -11.81 6.38
C ILE A 236 -6.20 -13.05 5.56
N VAL A 237 -4.97 -13.08 5.03
CA VAL A 237 -4.45 -14.18 4.21
C VAL A 237 -4.45 -15.50 4.99
N ARG A 238 -4.00 -15.47 6.24
CA ARG A 238 -4.02 -16.64 7.13
C ARG A 238 -5.44 -17.12 7.37
N CYS A 239 -6.38 -16.24 7.74
CA CYS A 239 -7.76 -16.62 8.02
C CYS A 239 -8.45 -17.21 6.78
N LEU A 240 -8.30 -16.57 5.62
CA LEU A 240 -8.86 -17.06 4.36
C LEU A 240 -8.27 -18.43 3.97
N GLY A 241 -6.96 -18.62 4.12
CA GLY A 241 -6.30 -19.90 3.87
C GLY A 241 -6.72 -21.01 4.84
N MET A 242 -6.81 -20.70 6.14
CA MET A 242 -7.29 -21.63 7.18
C MET A 242 -8.78 -21.99 7.04
N ASN A 243 -9.56 -21.15 6.35
CA ASN A 243 -10.95 -21.41 5.95
C ASN A 243 -11.06 -22.24 4.66
N GLY A 244 -9.94 -22.73 4.11
CA GLY A 244 -9.91 -23.67 2.98
C GLY A 244 -9.82 -23.04 1.60
N HIS A 245 -9.64 -21.72 1.49
CA HIS A 245 -9.40 -21.10 0.17
C HIS A 245 -8.01 -21.49 -0.34
N ASN A 246 -7.93 -21.95 -1.60
CA ASN A 246 -6.67 -22.27 -2.27
C ASN A 246 -6.26 -21.11 -3.20
N TYR A 247 -5.19 -20.41 -2.84
CA TYR A 247 -4.79 -19.19 -3.54
C TYR A 247 -4.38 -19.43 -5.00
N GLN A 248 -4.86 -18.58 -5.90
CA GLN A 248 -4.56 -18.57 -7.33
C GLN A 248 -4.18 -17.16 -7.79
N ILE A 249 -3.35 -17.05 -8.85
CA ILE A 249 -3.00 -15.76 -9.46
C ILE A 249 -4.27 -15.06 -9.95
N THR A 250 -4.45 -13.79 -9.58
CA THR A 250 -5.61 -12.96 -9.97
C THR A 250 -5.21 -11.62 -10.62
N GLY A 251 -3.91 -11.37 -10.77
CA GLY A 251 -3.34 -10.22 -11.46
C GLY A 251 -2.10 -10.61 -12.27
N SER A 252 -1.95 -10.03 -13.45
CA SER A 252 -0.77 -10.18 -14.31
C SER A 252 -0.53 -8.91 -15.14
N LYS A 253 0.73 -8.62 -15.45
CA LYS A 253 1.11 -7.54 -16.38
C LYS A 253 0.72 -7.84 -17.84
N ASP A 254 0.67 -9.11 -18.24
CA ASP A 254 0.43 -9.52 -19.64
C ASP A 254 -1.01 -9.31 -20.12
N THR A 255 -1.91 -8.86 -19.24
CA THR A 255 -3.35 -8.75 -19.55
C THR A 255 -3.71 -7.63 -20.58
N MET A 256 -2.74 -7.03 -21.25
CA MET A 256 -2.99 -6.02 -22.30
C MET A 256 -3.41 -6.58 -23.67
N THR A 257 -3.45 -7.90 -23.89
CA THR A 257 -3.81 -8.48 -25.22
C THR A 257 -5.10 -9.30 -25.29
N ARG A 258 -5.99 -9.24 -24.30
CA ARG A 258 -7.39 -9.73 -24.45
C ARG A 258 -8.41 -8.61 -24.59
N ARG A 259 -8.08 -7.54 -25.33
CA ARG A 259 -9.09 -6.91 -26.18
C ARG A 259 -9.14 -7.74 -27.45
N VAL A 260 -9.89 -8.83 -27.41
CA VAL A 260 -10.39 -9.44 -28.65
C VAL A 260 -11.18 -8.33 -29.31
N PHE A 261 -10.62 -7.71 -30.34
CA PHE A 261 -11.40 -6.98 -31.31
C PHE A 261 -12.44 -7.99 -31.78
N ARG A 262 -13.68 -7.85 -31.28
CA ARG A 262 -14.82 -8.39 -32.00
C ARG A 262 -14.78 -7.64 -33.31
N ASP A 263 -14.26 -8.31 -34.33
CA ASP A 263 -14.51 -7.98 -35.72
C ASP A 263 -16.01 -7.76 -35.86
N ALA A 264 -16.42 -6.50 -35.86
CA ALA A 264 -17.71 -6.12 -36.38
C ALA A 264 -17.59 -6.22 -37.90
N ARG A 265 -17.63 -7.45 -38.43
CA ARG A 265 -17.99 -7.68 -39.82
C ARG A 265 -19.45 -7.25 -39.98
N LYS A 266 -19.66 -6.13 -40.66
CA LYS A 266 -20.79 -5.92 -41.55
C LYS A 266 -20.23 -5.37 -42.85
#